data_AF-C7N261-F1
#
_entry.id   AF-C7N261-F1
#
_cell.length_a   1.000
_cell.length_b   1.000
_cell.length_c   1.000
_cell.angle_alpha   90.00
_cell.angle_beta   90.00
_cell.angle_gamma   90.00
#
_symmetry.space_group_name_H-M   'P 1'
#
loop_
_entity.id
_entity.type
_entity.pdbx_description
1 polymer ?
#
loop_
_entity_poly.entity_id
_entity_poly.type
_entity_poly.pdbx_seq_one_letter_code
_entity_poly.pdbx_strand_id
1 'polypeptide(L)' 'MDENELRKHVLGNKKTDRIIFAATPEMKSAIEKVAEEKCVSVSALLTSLALDELIANKELFEESGD' A
#
# COMPACT_ATOMS: atom_id res chain seq x y z
N MET A 1 -10.26 14.32 5.91
CA MET A 1 -10.29 14.05 4.45
C MET A 1 -11.13 12.82 4.16
N ASP A 2 -12.06 12.86 3.20
CA ASP A 2 -12.82 11.67 2.78
C ASP A 2 -11.89 10.54 2.31
N GLU A 3 -12.29 9.29 2.57
CA GLU A 3 -11.51 8.10 2.20
C GLU A 3 -11.16 8.06 0.71
N ASN A 4 -12.07 8.52 -0.14
CA ASN A 4 -11.88 8.59 -1.59
C ASN A 4 -10.88 9.68 -2.00
N GLU A 5 -10.79 10.78 -1.24
CA GLU A 5 -9.83 11.87 -1.46
C GLU A 5 -8.42 11.43 -1.05
N LEU A 6 -8.27 10.71 0.08
CA LEU A 6 -6.99 10.17 0.52
C LEU A 6 -6.44 9.14 -0.48
N ARG A 7 -7.31 8.25 -1.00
CA ARG A 7 -6.94 7.31 -2.07
C ARG A 7 -6.45 8.02 -3.32
N LYS A 8 -7.15 9.07 -3.77
CA LYS A 8 -6.73 9.87 -4.93
C LYS A 8 -5.45 10.66 -4.68
N HIS A 9 -5.23 11.16 -3.47
CA HIS A 9 -4.03 11.91 -3.13
C HIS A 9 -2.79 11.00 -3.12
N VAL A 10 -2.88 9.84 -2.46
CA VAL A 10 -1.79 8.86 -2.37
C VAL A 10 -1.47 8.21 -3.73
N LEU A 11 -2.49 7.92 -4.55
CA LEU A 11 -2.30 7.30 -5.88
C LEU A 11 -2.02 8.31 -7.00
N GLY A 12 -2.46 9.56 -6.83
CA GLY A 12 -2.39 10.62 -7.84
C GLY A 12 -1.08 11.42 -7.82
N ASN A 13 -0.34 11.41 -6.71
CA ASN A 13 0.97 12.01 -6.68
C ASN A 13 1.98 11.14 -7.44
N LYS A 14 2.83 11.77 -8.27
CA LYS A 14 3.86 11.08 -9.06
C LYS A 14 4.61 10.09 -8.18
N LYS A 15 4.59 8.80 -8.54
CA LYS A 15 5.32 7.71 -7.87
C LYS A 15 6.84 7.93 -8.01
N THR A 16 7.41 8.88 -7.27
CA THR A 16 8.83 9.23 -7.32
C THR A 16 9.66 8.50 -6.27
N ASP A 17 9.04 7.97 -5.23
CA ASP A 17 9.73 7.29 -4.13
C ASP A 17 9.66 5.77 -4.27
N ARG A 18 10.84 5.12 -4.20
CA ARG A 18 10.98 3.66 -4.28
C ARG A 18 11.07 3.08 -2.87
N ILE A 19 10.13 2.23 -2.52
CA ILE A 19 10.17 1.45 -1.28
C ILE A 19 10.91 0.14 -1.58
N ILE A 20 12.04 -0.11 -0.90
CA ILE A 20 12.77 -1.38 -1.01
C ILE A 20 12.25 -2.31 0.08
N PHE A 21 11.64 -3.42 -0.33
CA PHE A 21 11.09 -4.42 0.58
C PHE A 21 12.06 -5.60 0.74
N ALA A 22 12.66 -5.72 1.92
CA ALA A 22 13.47 -6.87 2.29
C ALA A 22 12.56 -7.95 2.87
N ALA A 23 12.24 -8.96 2.07
CA ALA A 23 11.45 -10.12 2.48
C ALA A 23 12.34 -11.35 2.59
N THR A 24 12.02 -12.24 3.52
CA THR A 24 12.55 -13.61 3.49
C THR A 24 12.05 -14.32 2.23
N PRO A 25 12.79 -15.32 1.72
CA PRO A 25 12.37 -16.07 0.52
C PRO A 25 11.00 -16.75 0.71
N GLU A 26 10.70 -17.22 1.92
CA GLU A 26 9.40 -17.79 2.26
C GLU A 26 8.26 -16.77 2.13
N MET A 27 8.48 -15.55 2.63
CA MET A 27 7.49 -14.48 2.54
C MET A 27 7.29 -14.03 1.09
N LYS A 28 8.36 -13.97 0.28
CA LYS A 28 8.26 -13.67 -1.15
C LYS A 28 7.36 -14.68 -1.87
N SER A 29 7.61 -15.98 -1.70
CA SER A 29 6.81 -17.03 -2.33
C SER A 29 5.36 -17.04 -1.85
N ALA A 30 5.10 -16.73 -0.58
CA ALA A 30 3.73 -16.61 -0.07
C ALA A 30 3.00 -15.43 -0.72
N ILE A 31 3.64 -14.27 -0.83
CA ILE A 31 3.06 -13.08 -1.46
C ILE A 31 2.80 -13.33 -2.95
N GLU A 32 3.72 -13.99 -3.67
CA GLU A 32 3.54 -14.35 -5.08
C GLU A 32 2.31 -15.25 -5.27
N LYS A 33 2.14 -16.29 -4.45
CA LYS A 33 0.95 -17.16 -4.50
C LYS A 33 -0.36 -16.42 -4.22
N VAL A 34 -0.37 -15.53 -3.22
CA VAL A 34 -1.56 -14.72 -2.91
C VAL A 34 -1.88 -13.74 -4.04
N ALA A 35 -0.85 -13.20 -4.70
CA ALA A 35 -1.03 -12.32 -5.85
C ALA A 35 -1.59 -13.08 -7.06
N GLU A 36 -1.10 -14.29 -7.33
CA GLU A 36 -1.64 -15.19 -8.35
C GLU A 36 -3.11 -15.56 -8.08
N GLU A 37 -3.44 -15.95 -6.85
CA GLU A 37 -4.81 -16.32 -6.46
C GLU A 37 -5.79 -15.15 -6.64
N LYS A 38 -5.34 -13.93 -6.35
CA LYS A 38 -6.14 -12.71 -6.51
C LYS A 38 -6.08 -12.10 -7.92
N CYS A 39 -5.37 -12.73 -8.87
CA CYS A 39 -5.13 -12.21 -10.23
C CYS A 39 -4.62 -10.75 -10.26
N VAL A 40 -3.73 -10.39 -9.34
CA VAL A 40 -3.13 -9.05 -9.28
C VAL A 40 -1.61 -9.12 -9.25
N SER A 41 -0.94 -8.05 -9.66
CA SER A 41 0.51 -7.96 -9.49
C SER A 41 0.88 -7.82 -8.00
N VAL A 42 2.02 -8.37 -7.59
CA VAL A 42 2.56 -8.23 -6.22
C VAL A 42 2.61 -6.76 -5.78
N SER A 43 3.00 -5.85 -6.68
CA SER A 43 3.00 -4.40 -6.42
C SER A 43 1.60 -3.84 -6.16
N ALA A 44 0.58 -4.30 -6.87
CA ALA A 44 -0.81 -3.88 -6.68
C ALA A 44 -1.39 -4.44 -5.38
N LEU A 45 -1.04 -5.68 -5.03
CA LEU A 45 -1.41 -6.30 -3.75
C LEU A 45 -0.81 -5.52 -2.57
N LEU A 46 0.49 -5.24 -2.61
CA LEU A 46 1.17 -4.46 -1.57
C LEU A 46 0.63 -3.03 -1.48
N THR A 47 0.36 -2.39 -2.62
CA THR A 47 -0.24 -1.04 -2.64
C THR A 47 -1.63 -1.05 -2.00
N SER A 48 -2.44 -2.08 -2.29
CA SER A 48 -3.80 -2.18 -1.73
C SER A 48 -3.77 -2.45 -0.22
N LEU A 49 -2.88 -3.33 0.24
CA LEU A 49 -2.68 -3.60 1.67
C LEU A 49 -2.17 -2.37 2.41
N ALA A 50 -1.18 -1.68 1.85
CA ALA A 50 -0.66 -0.43 2.42
C ALA A 50 -1.77 0.63 2.47
N LEU A 51 -2.59 0.76 1.43
CA LEU A 51 -3.68 1.72 1.39
C LEU A 51 -4.76 1.43 2.43
N ASP A 52 -5.08 0.15 2.65
CA ASP A 52 -6.02 -0.27 3.69
C ASP A 52 -5.51 0.09 5.09
N GLU A 53 -4.22 -0.17 5.35
CA GLU A 53 -3.56 0.22 6.59
C GLU A 53 -3.51 1.75 6.77
N LEU A 54 -3.21 2.51 5.72
CA LEU A 54 -3.25 3.99 5.75
C LEU A 54 -4.66 4.50 6.06
N ILE A 55 -5.68 3.81 5.55
CA ILE A 55 -7.09 4.15 5.77
C ILE A 55 -7.53 3.81 7.20
N ALA A 56 -7.08 2.68 7.74
CA ALA A 56 -7.35 2.26 9.11
C ALA A 56 -6.64 3.16 10.13
N ASN A 57 -5.45 3.66 9.77
CA ASN A 57 -4.60 4.51 10.61
C ASN A 57 -4.71 6.00 10.25
N LYS A 58 -5.81 6.45 9.65
CA LYS A 58 -6.01 7.86 9.23
C LYS A 58 -5.69 8.87 10.35
N GLU A 59 -5.95 8.52 11.60
CA GLU A 59 -5.70 9.37 12.77
C GLU A 59 -4.20 9.68 12.96
N LEU A 60 -3.29 8.75 12.60
CA LEU A 60 -1.84 8.98 12.66
C LEU A 60 -1.35 10.00 11.62
N PHE A 61 -2.14 10.27 10.58
CA PHE A 61 -1.85 11.27 9.55
C PHE A 61 -2.46 12.64 9.85
N GLU A 62 -3.46 12.74 10.73
CA GLU A 62 -4.04 14.03 11.12
C GLU A 62 -3.19 14.76 12.17
N GLU A 63 -2.30 14.08 12.91
CA GLU A 63 -1.42 14.71 13.92
C GLU A 63 -0.10 15.29 13.37
N SER A 64 0.22 15.11 12.08
CA SER A 64 1.48 15.61 11.47
C SER A 64 1.30 16.84 10.57
N GLY A 65 0.14 17.51 10.63
CA GLY A 65 -0.10 18.77 9.94
C GLY A 65 -0.03 19.98 10.88
N ASP A 66 1.17 20.35 11.33
CA ASP A 66 1.51 21.71 11.78
C ASP A 66 2.50 22.34 10.79
#